data_AF-A0A0A9WXD7-F1
#
_entry.id   AF-A0A0A9WXD7-F1
#
_cell.length_a   1.000
_cell.length_b   1.000
_cell.length_c   1.000
_cell.angle_alpha   90.00
_cell.angle_beta   90.00
_cell.angle_gamma   90.00
#
_symmetry.space_group_name_H-M   'P 1'
#
loop_
_entity.id
_entity.type
_entity.pdbx_description
1 polymer ?
#
loop_
_entity_poly.entity_id
_entity_poly.type
_entity_poly.pdbx_seq_one_letter_code
_entity_poly.pdbx_strand_id
1 'polypeptide(L)'
;NVSLKEGASRGPLVTVAATDSDSGRFGSLTYSISSGNPSRAFSINSQTGEITLTRPDALNPRSPSYKLNVSAVDGGGLKSSQDAQVHISLLDSSSVPVQFQSARYDMAIRED
;
A
#
# COMPACT_ATOMS: atom_id res chain seq x y z
N ASN A 1 -0.63 -3.47 -5.21
CA ASN A 1 0.72 -3.93 -5.57
C ASN A 1 1.50 -2.74 -6.11
N VAL A 2 2.76 -2.57 -5.68
CA VAL A 2 3.68 -1.51 -6.12
C VAL A 2 4.97 -2.16 -6.58
N SER A 3 5.64 -1.59 -7.58
CA SER A 3 6.95 -2.05 -8.04
C SER A 3 7.97 -0.92 -7.96
N LEU A 4 9.13 -1.20 -7.37
CA LEU A 4 10.24 -0.28 -7.20
C LEU A 4 11.44 -0.78 -7.99
N LYS A 5 12.07 0.07 -8.78
CA LYS A 5 13.36 -0.29 -9.42
C LYS A 5 14.49 -0.27 -8.41
N GLU A 6 15.51 -1.06 -8.66
CA GLU A 6 16.80 -0.92 -7.98
C GLU A 6 17.28 0.55 -8.05
N GLY A 7 17.76 1.07 -6.92
CA GLY A 7 18.15 2.49 -6.81
C GLY A 7 16.99 3.49 -6.73
N ALA A 8 15.75 3.05 -6.48
CA ALA A 8 14.61 3.94 -6.27
C ALA A 8 14.92 5.03 -5.21
N SER A 9 14.57 6.27 -5.53
CA SER A 9 14.74 7.41 -4.62
C SER A 9 13.57 7.55 -3.65
N ARG A 10 13.75 8.37 -2.61
CA ARG A 10 12.68 8.71 -1.66
C ARG A 10 11.47 9.29 -2.39
N GLY A 11 10.26 8.91 -2.00
CA GLY A 11 9.05 9.42 -2.61
C GLY A 11 7.78 8.64 -2.30
N PRO A 12 6.61 9.21 -2.66
CA PRO A 12 5.32 8.58 -2.46
C PRO A 12 5.18 7.33 -3.35
N LEU A 13 4.52 6.30 -2.85
CA LEU A 13 4.36 5.01 -3.52
C LEU A 13 2.90 4.72 -3.86
N VAL A 14 2.06 4.71 -2.83
CA VAL A 14 0.64 4.34 -2.93
C VAL A 14 -0.11 4.88 -1.73
N THR A 15 -1.37 5.21 -1.91
CA THR A 15 -2.27 5.60 -0.81
C THR A 15 -3.21 4.46 -0.51
N VAL A 16 -3.27 4.05 0.76
CA VAL A 16 -4.31 3.13 1.22
C VAL A 16 -5.51 3.91 1.74
N ALA A 17 -6.69 3.34 1.60
CA ALA A 17 -7.92 3.90 2.13
C ALA A 17 -8.67 2.82 2.91
N ALA A 18 -9.34 3.25 3.96
CA ALA A 18 -10.30 2.46 4.72
C ALA A 18 -11.54 3.33 4.93
N THR A 19 -12.69 2.69 5.12
CA THR A 19 -13.97 3.37 5.28
C THR A 19 -14.55 2.99 6.64
N ASP A 20 -14.95 4.00 7.39
CA ASP A 20 -15.75 3.85 8.61
C ASP A 20 -17.19 4.30 8.33
N SER A 21 -18.18 3.64 8.92
CA SER A 21 -19.59 3.98 8.72
C SER A 21 -20.05 5.11 9.65
N ASP A 22 -19.28 5.39 10.69
CA ASP A 22 -19.57 6.43 11.66
C ASP A 22 -19.20 7.82 11.13
N SER A 23 -19.87 8.85 11.65
CA SER A 23 -19.64 10.24 11.28
C SER A 23 -18.83 11.00 12.33
N GLY A 24 -18.20 12.11 11.91
CA GLY A 24 -17.45 12.98 12.82
C GLY A 24 -16.16 12.32 13.33
N ARG A 25 -15.80 12.55 14.59
CA ARG A 25 -14.56 12.02 15.19
C ARG A 25 -14.47 10.48 15.10
N PHE A 26 -15.59 9.78 15.22
CA PHE A 26 -15.65 8.33 15.12
C PHE A 26 -15.52 7.83 13.66
N GLY A 27 -15.74 8.69 12.67
CA GLY A 27 -15.41 8.39 11.28
C GLY A 27 -13.96 8.75 10.86
N SER A 28 -13.20 9.41 11.75
CA SER A 28 -11.83 9.84 11.44
C SER A 28 -10.85 8.68 11.67
N LEU A 29 -10.21 8.24 10.59
CA LEU A 29 -9.30 7.12 10.61
C LEU A 29 -7.83 7.55 10.76
N THR A 30 -7.09 6.77 11.54
CA THR A 30 -5.64 6.88 11.74
C THR A 30 -4.95 5.63 11.20
N TYR A 31 -4.07 5.80 10.21
CA TYR A 31 -3.37 4.71 9.54
C TYR A 31 -1.99 4.41 10.14
N SER A 32 -1.59 3.14 10.17
CA SER A 32 -0.27 2.71 10.62
C SER A 32 0.19 1.40 9.93
N ILE A 33 1.49 1.26 9.69
CA ILE A 33 2.09 0.00 9.23
C ILE A 33 2.25 -0.92 10.44
N SER A 34 1.42 -1.96 10.56
CA SER A 34 1.41 -2.89 11.69
C SER A 34 2.54 -3.91 11.62
N SER A 35 2.95 -4.33 10.42
CA SER A 35 4.07 -5.26 10.20
C SER A 35 4.57 -5.26 8.74
N GLY A 36 5.64 -6.02 8.47
CA GLY A 36 6.22 -6.12 7.12
C GLY A 36 7.28 -5.08 6.77
N ASN A 37 7.59 -4.18 7.71
CA ASN A 37 8.56 -3.10 7.54
C ASN A 37 9.70 -3.14 8.58
N PRO A 38 10.41 -4.28 8.75
CA PRO A 38 11.42 -4.44 9.81
C PRO A 38 12.59 -3.44 9.66
N SER A 39 12.98 -3.14 8.43
CA SER A 39 14.06 -2.18 8.11
C SER A 39 13.65 -0.72 8.26
N ARG A 40 12.35 -0.44 8.49
CA ARG A 40 11.76 0.91 8.49
C ARG A 40 12.07 1.69 7.19
N ALA A 41 12.07 0.98 6.06
CA ALA A 41 12.28 1.56 4.74
C ALA A 41 11.09 2.44 4.33
N PHE A 42 9.88 2.04 4.73
CA PHE A 42 8.63 2.69 4.40
C PHE A 42 8.07 3.48 5.57
N SER A 43 7.32 4.54 5.28
CA SER A 43 6.51 5.29 6.24
C SER A 43 5.10 5.43 5.70
N ILE A 44 4.13 5.69 6.58
CA ILE A 44 2.74 5.98 6.19
C ILE A 44 2.31 7.29 6.84
N ASN A 45 1.66 8.15 6.07
CA ASN A 45 0.97 9.31 6.60
C ASN A 45 -0.29 8.83 7.34
N SER A 46 -0.37 9.14 8.64
CA SER A 46 -1.42 8.64 9.51
C SER A 46 -2.80 9.20 9.18
N GLN A 47 -2.90 10.33 8.47
CA GLN A 47 -4.17 10.97 8.13
C GLN A 47 -4.62 10.65 6.71
N THR A 48 -3.69 10.52 5.77
CA THR A 48 -4.01 10.30 4.35
C THR A 48 -3.87 8.86 3.91
N GLY A 49 -3.16 8.02 4.66
CA GLY A 49 -2.85 6.65 4.26
C GLY A 49 -1.76 6.55 3.18
N GLU A 50 -1.09 7.64 2.83
CA GLU A 50 -0.02 7.65 1.83
C GLU A 50 1.24 6.95 2.35
N ILE A 51 1.64 5.87 1.68
CA ILE A 51 2.87 5.13 1.93
C ILE A 51 4.00 5.74 1.11
N THR A 52 5.12 6.03 1.77
CA THR A 52 6.30 6.67 1.19
C THR A 52 7.55 5.82 1.43
N LEU A 53 8.43 5.72 0.43
CA LEU A 53 9.80 5.22 0.61
C LEU A 53 10.63 6.32 1.25
N THR A 54 11.09 6.11 2.49
CA THR A 54 11.86 7.13 3.25
C THR A 54 13.33 6.75 3.43
N ARG A 55 13.65 5.45 3.40
CA ARG A 55 15.04 4.95 3.50
C ARG A 55 15.32 3.95 2.39
N PRO A 56 15.66 4.41 1.18
CA PRO A 56 16.04 3.54 0.07
C PRO A 56 17.22 2.63 0.39
N ASP A 57 18.16 3.10 1.20
CA ASP A 57 19.34 2.38 1.68
C ASP A 57 19.00 1.19 2.60
N ALA A 58 17.80 1.20 3.19
CA ALA A 58 17.29 0.10 4.02
C ALA A 58 16.57 -0.99 3.22
N LEU A 59 16.42 -0.80 1.89
CA LEU A 59 15.93 -1.86 1.01
C LEU A 59 16.99 -2.96 0.90
N ASN A 60 16.54 -4.21 0.93
CA ASN A 60 17.39 -5.38 0.83
C ASN A 60 17.29 -5.92 -0.60
N PRO A 61 18.33 -5.78 -1.45
CA PRO A 61 18.30 -6.29 -2.82
C PRO A 61 18.11 -7.80 -2.92
N ARG A 62 18.45 -8.54 -1.84
CA ARG A 62 18.25 -10.01 -1.76
C ARG A 62 16.83 -10.39 -1.33
N SER A 63 16.01 -9.42 -0.92
CA SER A 63 14.59 -9.62 -0.59
C SER A 63 13.74 -8.93 -1.66
N PRO A 64 13.27 -9.67 -2.68
CA PRO A 64 12.64 -9.08 -3.86
C PRO A 64 11.24 -8.53 -3.59
N SER A 65 10.71 -8.69 -2.36
CA SER A 65 9.36 -8.24 -2.04
C SER A 65 9.17 -7.91 -0.57
N TYR A 66 8.42 -6.83 -0.31
CA TYR A 66 7.90 -6.45 1.01
C TYR A 66 6.39 -6.62 1.03
N LYS A 67 5.89 -7.21 2.11
CA LYS A 67 4.46 -7.36 2.36
C LYS A 67 4.10 -6.53 3.59
N LEU A 68 3.64 -5.31 3.38
CA LEU A 68 3.24 -4.42 4.46
C LEU A 68 1.81 -4.75 4.88
N ASN A 69 1.59 -4.95 6.18
CA ASN A 69 0.25 -4.95 6.74
C ASN A 69 -0.03 -3.55 7.30
N VAL A 70 -1.16 -2.97 6.89
CA VAL A 70 -1.57 -1.63 7.28
C VAL A 70 -2.90 -1.71 8.01
N SER A 71 -2.95 -1.13 9.20
CA SER A 71 -4.16 -1.04 10.01
C SER A 71 -4.68 0.39 10.05
N ALA A 72 -5.99 0.53 10.22
CA ALA A 72 -6.64 1.79 10.52
C ALA A 72 -7.28 1.71 11.92
N VAL A 73 -7.30 2.82 12.64
CA VAL A 73 -7.98 2.97 13.95
C VAL A 73 -8.86 4.21 13.90
N ASP A 74 -10.10 4.10 14.34
CA ASP A 74 -11.04 5.21 14.40
C ASP A 74 -10.74 6.18 15.57
N GLY A 75 -11.46 7.29 15.68
CA GLY A 75 -11.30 8.24 16.78
C GLY A 75 -11.84 7.76 18.15
N GLY A 76 -12.48 6.59 18.19
CA GLY A 76 -12.94 5.86 19.37
C GLY A 76 -11.95 4.80 19.87
N GLY A 77 -10.93 4.47 19.08
CA GLY A 77 -9.93 3.44 19.38
C GLY A 77 -10.25 2.06 18.83
N LEU A 78 -11.31 1.90 18.02
CA LEU A 78 -11.61 0.64 17.35
C LEU A 78 -10.68 0.47 16.14
N LYS A 79 -10.02 -0.67 16.09
CA LYS A 79 -9.14 -1.05 15.00
C LYS A 79 -9.95 -1.71 13.87
N SER A 80 -9.51 -1.50 12.63
CA SER A 80 -10.05 -2.17 11.46
C SER A 80 -10.14 -3.70 11.67
N SER A 81 -11.25 -4.29 11.24
CA SER A 81 -11.50 -5.74 11.32
C SER A 81 -10.50 -6.56 10.52
N GLN A 82 -9.92 -5.97 9.47
CA GLN A 82 -8.87 -6.56 8.66
C GLN A 82 -7.76 -5.53 8.38
N ASP A 83 -6.52 -6.01 8.30
CA ASP A 83 -5.39 -5.21 7.84
C ASP A 83 -5.32 -5.23 6.30
N ALA A 84 -5.08 -4.07 5.69
CA ALA A 84 -4.80 -3.97 4.27
C ALA A 84 -3.40 -4.49 3.98
N GLN A 85 -3.27 -5.34 2.95
CA GLN A 85 -1.98 -5.87 2.51
C GLN A 85 -1.46 -5.13 1.29
N VAL A 86 -0.28 -4.50 1.45
CA VAL A 86 0.43 -3.82 0.36
C VAL A 86 1.66 -4.63 0.00
N HIS A 87 1.66 -5.24 -1.19
CA HIS A 87 2.84 -5.90 -1.75
C HIS A 87 3.66 -4.90 -2.55
N ILE A 88 4.94 -4.77 -2.20
CA ILE A 88 5.93 -3.95 -2.88
C ILE A 88 7.01 -4.88 -3.43
N SER A 89 7.20 -4.91 -4.74
CA SER A 89 8.22 -5.74 -5.40
C SER A 89 9.43 -4.89 -5.77
N LEU A 90 10.64 -5.37 -5.47
CA LEU A 90 11.88 -4.81 -5.99
C LEU A 90 12.16 -5.44 -7.36
N LEU A 91 12.17 -4.59 -8.37
CA LEU A 91 12.50 -4.90 -9.75
C LEU A 91 13.99 -4.69 -9.95
N ASP A 92 14.70 -5.76 -10.32
CA ASP A 92 16.06 -5.66 -10.84
C ASP A 92 16.05 -4.83 -12.14
N SER A 93 17.18 -4.20 -12.46
CA SER A 93 17.42 -3.43 -13.68
C SER A 93 17.02 -4.17 -14.97
N SER A 94 16.96 -5.51 -14.94
CA SER A 94 16.55 -6.39 -16.05
C SER A 94 15.04 -6.71 -16.13
N SER A 95 14.24 -6.29 -15.15
CA SER A 95 12.82 -6.66 -15.06
C SER A 95 11.90 -5.64 -15.73
N VAL A 96 11.20 -6.08 -16.78
CA VAL A 96 10.16 -5.30 -17.46
C VAL A 96 9.00 -5.03 -16.49
N PRO A 97 8.51 -3.80 -16.35
CA PRO A 97 7.35 -3.55 -15.52
C PRO A 97 6.16 -4.29 -16.13
N VAL A 98 5.51 -5.17 -15.36
CA VAL A 98 4.19 -5.68 -15.71
C VAL A 98 3.23 -4.50 -15.59
N GLN A 99 3.15 -3.70 -16.65
CA GLN A 99 2.05 -2.79 -16.85
C GLN A 99 0.83 -3.66 -17.08
N PHE A 100 -0.05 -3.73 -16.09
CA PHE A 100 -1.43 -4.10 -16.37
C PHE A 100 -1.95 -3.11 -17.42
N GLN A 101 -2.06 -3.54 -18.68
CA GLN A 101 -2.90 -2.86 -19.67
C GLN A 101 -4.30 -2.80 -19.06
N SER A 102 -4.70 -1.61 -18.64
CA SER A 102 -5.97 -1.43 -17.96
C SER A 102 -7.13 -1.60 -18.94
N ALA A 103 -8.12 -2.36 -18.48
CA ALA A 103 -9.56 -2.15 -18.64
C ALA A 103 -10.13 -2.06 -20.06
N ARG A 104 -10.70 -3.17 -20.57
CA ARG A 104 -12.12 -3.29 -21.00
C ARG A 104 -12.55 -4.75 -20.99
N TYR A 105 -13.62 -5.07 -20.29
CA TYR A 105 -14.41 -6.27 -20.55
C TYR A 105 -15.83 -5.77 -20.83
N ASP A 106 -16.10 -5.47 -22.10
CA ASP A 106 -17.47 -5.26 -22.56
C ASP A 106 -18.15 -6.63 -22.57
N MET A 107 -19.00 -6.91 -21.57
CA MET A 107 -19.91 -8.04 -21.63
C MET A 107 -21.26 -7.54 -22.13
N ALA A 108 -21.50 -7.70 -23.44
CA ALA A 108 -22.86 -7.67 -23.95
C ALA A 108 -23.55 -8.97 -23.52
N ILE A 109 -24.56 -8.87 -22.66
CA ILE A 109 -25.49 -9.97 -22.41
C ILE A 109 -26.40 -10.05 -23.63
N ARG A 110 -26.45 -11.22 -24.26
CA ARG A 110 -27.46 -11.54 -25.26
C ARG A 110 -28.53 -12.37 -24.55
N GLU A 111 -29.73 -11.79 -24.44
CA GLU A 111 -30.91 -12.51 -23.96
C GLU A 111 -31.43 -13.38 -25.12
N ASP A 112 -31.68 -14.66 -24.82
CA ASP A 112 -32.67 -15.51 -25.50
C ASP A 112 -33.33 -16.40 -24.44
#